data_AF-A0A970E633-F1
#
_entry.id   AF-A0A970E633-F1
#
_cell.length_a   1.000
_cell.length_b   1.000
_cell.length_c   1.000
_cell.angle_alpha   90.00
_cell.angle_beta   90.00
_cell.angle_gamma   90.00
#
_symmetry.space_group_name_H-M   'P 1'
#
loop_
_entity.id
_entity.type
_entity.pdbx_description
1 polymer ?
#
loop_
_entity_poly.entity_id
_entity_poly.type
_entity_poly.pdbx_seq_one_letter_code
_entity_poly.pdbx_strand_id
1 'polypeptide(L)' 'MELCGGEIIELNLGDKKVKWRLSKIDTKLVKIFDENGAYKQMPYDNFMELLEKGHAKIYRNNGEG' A
#
# COMPACT_ATOMS: atom_id res chain seq x y z
N MET A 1 -6.68 -2.12 -12.06
CA MET A 1 -6.71 -2.77 -10.73
C MET A 1 -7.46 -1.84 -9.80
N GLU A 2 -8.70 -2.16 -9.38
CA GLU A 2 -9.46 -1.31 -8.45
C GLU A 2 -9.05 -1.61 -7.01
N LEU A 3 -8.29 -0.72 -6.39
CA LEU A 3 -7.86 -0.84 -5.00
C LEU A 3 -8.93 -0.18 -4.11
N CYS A 4 -9.61 -0.97 -3.29
CA CYS A 4 -10.85 -0.55 -2.62
C CYS A 4 -10.64 -0.05 -1.18
N GLY A 5 -9.41 -0.05 -0.67
CA GLY A 5 -9.12 0.31 0.71
C GLY A 5 -9.35 -0.88 1.64
N GLY A 6 -8.44 -1.06 2.60
CA GLY A 6 -8.39 -2.21 3.50
C GLY A 6 -7.31 -3.24 3.16
N GLU A 7 -6.75 -3.20 1.96
CA GLU A 7 -5.63 -4.05 1.55
C GLU A 7 -4.37 -3.82 2.38
N ILE A 8 -3.53 -4.86 2.51
CA ILE A 8 -2.21 -4.75 3.13
C ILE A 8 -1.16 -4.59 2.05
N ILE A 9 -0.33 -3.57 2.18
CA ILE A 9 0.80 -3.27 1.32
C ILE A 9 2.07 -3.69 2.07
N GLU A 10 2.77 -4.69 1.56
CA GLU A 10 4.13 -5.00 2.02
C GLU A 10 5.12 -4.21 1.19
N LEU A 11 5.90 -3.35 1.84
CA LEU A 11 6.98 -2.61 1.22
C LEU A 11 8.32 -3.20 1.64
N ASN A 12 9.20 -3.36 0.66
CA ASN A 12 10.53 -3.88 0.84
C ASN A 12 11.54 -2.72 0.76
N LEU A 13 11.93 -2.22 1.92
CA LEU A 13 12.89 -1.12 2.09
C LEU A 13 14.29 -1.71 2.34
N GLY A 14 14.82 -2.42 1.33
CA GLY A 14 16.10 -3.11 1.43
C GLY A 14 16.03 -4.35 2.32
N ASP A 15 16.62 -4.27 3.52
CA ASP A 15 16.65 -5.38 4.49
C ASP A 15 15.38 -5.48 5.35
N LYS A 16 14.51 -4.46 5.30
CA LYS A 16 13.30 -4.42 6.12
C LYS A 16 12.06 -4.51 5.26
N LYS A 17 11.17 -5.42 5.65
CA LYS A 17 9.80 -5.49 5.16
C LYS A 17 8.89 -4.79 6.15
N VAL A 18 8.13 -3.82 5.67
CA VAL A 18 7.13 -3.11 6.48
C VAL A 18 5.75 -3.36 5.90
N LYS A 19 4.75 -3.48 6.77
CA LYS A 19 3.36 -3.73 6.36
C LYS A 19 2.51 -2.50 6.60
N TRP A 20 2.06 -1.86 5.53
CA TRP A 20 1.15 -0.73 5.63
C TRP A 20 -0.25 -1.16 5.26
N ARG A 21 -1.25 -0.60 5.93
CA ARG A 21 -2.65 -0.82 5.57
C ARG A 21 -3.10 0.29 4.65
N LEU A 22 -3.57 -0.07 3.47
CA LEU A 22 -4.22 0.86 2.56
C LEU A 22 -5.50 1.38 3.21
N SER A 23 -5.59 2.69 3.39
CA SER A 23 -6.80 3.34 3.88
C SER A 23 -7.72 3.68 2.72
N LYS A 24 -7.19 4.42 1.74
CA LYS A 24 -7.95 4.91 0.59
C LYS A 24 -7.00 5.29 -0.52
N ILE A 25 -7.43 5.10 -1.76
CA ILE A 25 -6.77 5.72 -2.92
C ILE A 25 -7.71 6.78 -3.47
N ASP A 26 -7.24 8.01 -3.48
CA ASP A 26 -7.81 9.10 -4.26
C ASP A 26 -7.05 9.18 -5.60
N THR A 27 -7.57 9.94 -6.57
CA THR A 27 -7.07 9.95 -7.96
C THR A 27 -5.57 10.25 -8.09
N LYS A 28 -4.98 10.99 -7.14
CA LYS A 28 -3.55 11.37 -7.16
C LYS A 28 -2.79 10.95 -5.91
N LEU A 29 -3.47 10.42 -4.89
CA LEU A 29 -2.88 10.19 -3.57
C LEU A 29 -3.31 8.84 -3.01
N VAL A 30 -2.34 8.13 -2.47
CA VAL A 30 -2.51 6.86 -1.77
C VAL A 30 -2.35 7.14 -0.28
N LYS A 31 -3.41 6.86 0.48
CA LYS A 31 -3.48 7.04 1.92
C LYS A 31 -3.34 5.69 2.61
N ILE A 32 -2.45 5.64 3.59
CA ILE A 32 -1.98 4.39 4.20
C ILE A 32 -1.73 4.61 5.70
N PHE A 33 -1.86 3.54 6.47
CA PHE A 33 -1.44 3.51 7.87
C PHE A 33 -0.24 2.59 8.01
N ASP A 34 0.78 3.02 8.73
CA ASP A 34 1.91 2.15 9.05
C ASP A 34 1.55 1.16 10.19
N GLU A 35 2.49 0.27 10.54
CA GLU A 35 2.31 -0.74 11.59
C GLU A 35 2.08 -0.13 12.99
N ASN A 36 2.52 1.12 13.20
CA ASN A 36 2.30 1.86 14.44
C ASN A 36 0.97 2.64 14.43
N GLY A 37 0.17 2.52 13.36
CA GLY A 37 -1.06 3.29 13.17
C GLY A 37 -0.83 4.74 12.77
N ALA A 38 0.40 5.13 12.41
CA ALA A 38 0.69 6.46 11.91
C ALA A 38 0.14 6.61 10.49
N TYR A 39 -0.66 7.65 10.29
CA TYR A 39 -1.19 8.01 8.98
C TYR A 39 -0.10 8.56 8.07
N LYS A 40 0.00 8.02 6.86
CA LYS A 40 0.91 8.43 5.81
C LYS A 40 0.16 8.61 4.50
N GLN A 41 0.70 9.43 3.63
CA GLN A 41 0.18 9.63 2.29
C GLN A 41 1.32 9.76 1.29
N MET A 42 1.12 9.27 0.08
CA MET A 42 2.08 9.38 -1.01
C MET A 42 1.41 9.58 -2.36
N PRO A 43 2.10 10.17 -3.34
CA PRO A 43 1.60 10.27 -4.70
C PRO A 43 1.31 8.89 -5.29
N TYR A 44 0.20 8.78 -6.02
CA TYR A 44 -0.18 7.54 -6.69
C TYR A 44 0.89 7.08 -7.68
N ASP A 45 1.48 8.00 -8.44
CA ASP A 45 2.57 7.68 -9.37
C ASP A 45 3.77 7.05 -8.65
N ASN A 46 4.15 7.59 -7.50
CA ASN A 46 5.26 7.05 -6.70
C ASN A 46 4.92 5.66 -6.14
N PHE A 47 3.66 5.45 -5.74
CA PHE A 47 3.19 4.14 -5.30
C PHE A 47 3.20 3.11 -6.43
N MET A 48 2.75 3.50 -7.62
CA MET A 48 2.78 2.64 -8.81
C MET A 48 4.21 2.30 -9.22
N GLU A 49 5.12 3.28 -9.19
CA GLU A 49 6.54 3.02 -9.47
C GLU A 49 7.14 1.98 -8.51
N LEU A 50 6.80 2.04 -7.22
CA LEU A 50 7.24 1.06 -6.23
C LEU A 50 6.69 -0.34 -6.52
N LEU A 51 5.43 -0.44 -6.98
CA LEU A 51 4.83 -1.72 -7.39
C LEU A 51 5.51 -2.27 -8.64
N GLU A 52 5.70 -1.44 -9.67
CA GLU A 52 6.35 -1.83 -10.93
C GLU A 52 7.79 -2.27 -10.72
N LYS A 53 8.55 -1.57 -9.86
CA LYS A 53 9.91 -1.94 -9.50
C LYS A 53 10.00 -3.14 -8.54
N GLY A 54 8.87 -3.68 -8.07
CA GLY A 54 8.83 -4.81 -7.16
C GLY A 54 9.23 -4.49 -5.71
N HIS A 55 9.29 -3.20 -5.35
CA HIS A 55 9.51 -2.73 -3.99
C HIS A 55 8.25 -2.76 -3.13
N ALA A 56 7.07 -2.85 -3.73
CA ALA A 56 5.79 -2.98 -3.04
C ALA A 56 5.01 -4.21 -3.53
N LYS A 57 4.26 -4.83 -2.63
CA LYS A 57 3.29 -5.89 -2.94
C LYS A 57 1.97 -5.64 -2.22
N ILE A 58 0.87 -5.80 -2.94
CA ILE A 58 -0.48 -5.66 -2.38
C ILE A 58 -1.05 -7.04 -2.10
N TYR A 59 -1.38 -7.26 -0.84
CA TYR A 59 -2.15 -8.41 -0.37
C TYR A 59 -3.59 -7.95 -0.22
N ARG A 60 -4.42 -8.32 -1.19
CA ARG A 60 -5.87 -8.29 -1.00
C ARG A 60 -6.22 -9.36 0.00
N ASN A 61 -6.92 -8.97 1.06
CA ASN A 61 -7.65 -9.94 1.84
C ASN A 61 -8.82 -10.38 0.95
N ASN A 62 -8.59 -11.39 0.10
CA ASN A 62 -9.69 -12.11 -0.53
C ASN A 62 -10.46 -12.75 0.62
N GLY A 63 -11.47 -12.03 1.12
CA GLY A 63 -12.57 -12.69 1.78
C GLY A 63 -13.23 -13.58 0.73
N GLU A 64 -12.78 -14.83 0.64
CA GLU A 64 -13.70 -15.91 0.31
C GLU A 64 -14.70 -15.96 1.47
N GLY A 65 -15.88 -15.39 1.24
CA GLY A 65 -17.02 -15.36 2.15
C GLY A 65 -18.27 -15.01 1.38
#